data_AF-W2D288-F1
#
_entry.id   AF-W2D288-F1
#
_cell.length_a   1.000
_cell.length_b   1.000
_cell.length_c   1.000
_cell.angle_alpha   90.00
_cell.angle_beta   90.00
_cell.angle_gamma   90.00
#
_symmetry.space_group_name_H-M   'P 1'
#
loop_
_entity.id
_entity.type
_entity.pdbx_description
1 polymer ?
#
loop_
_entity_poly.entity_id
_entity_poly.type
_entity_poly.pdbx_seq_one_letter_code
_entity_poly.pdbx_strand_id
1 'polypeptide(L)' 'GKKIALAITAGIDEHEYAASGKYRYTVEELTRPFELTFEYVKADYRRPFVFYGIELNSSEEWIEQSVPRYMKFLDEFSR' A
#
# COMPACT_ATOMS: atom_id res chain seq x y z
N GLY A 1 -11.75 11.28 -12.48
CA GLY A 1 -10.90 10.87 -13.63
C GLY A 1 -10.88 9.36 -13.72
N LYS A 2 -9.85 8.77 -14.34
CA LYS A 2 -9.60 7.33 -14.21
C LYS A 2 -9.25 7.01 -12.75
N LYS A 3 -9.75 5.91 -12.20
CA LYS A 3 -9.36 5.42 -10.86
C LYS A 3 -7.92 4.91 -10.92
N ILE A 4 -7.10 5.30 -9.95
CA ILE A 4 -5.72 4.83 -9.80
C ILE A 4 -5.47 4.51 -8.33
N ALA A 5 -4.71 3.46 -8.05
CA ALA A 5 -4.22 3.14 -6.72
C ALA A 5 -2.85 2.45 -6.84
N LEU A 6 -2.10 2.42 -5.74
CA LEU A 6 -0.86 1.66 -5.65
C LEU A 6 -1.11 0.34 -4.89
N ALA A 7 -0.44 -0.73 -5.30
CA ALA A 7 -0.35 -1.98 -4.57
C ALA A 7 1.13 -2.24 -4.27
N ILE A 8 1.50 -2.24 -2.98
CA ILE A 8 2.89 -2.18 -2.52
C ILE A 8 3.17 -3.36 -1.59
N THR A 9 4.31 -4.02 -1.78
CA THR A 9 4.89 -4.93 -0.80
C THR A 9 5.99 -4.21 -0.05
N ALA A 10 5.93 -4.19 1.28
CA ALA A 10 6.90 -3.55 2.15
C ALA A 10 7.70 -4.61 2.94
N GLY A 11 9.02 -4.46 2.97
CA GLY A 11 9.94 -5.38 3.63
C GLY A 11 9.68 -5.50 5.14
N ILE A 12 9.50 -4.37 5.79
CA ILE A 12 9.34 -4.31 7.26
C ILE A 12 7.87 -4.20 7.66
N ASP A 13 7.63 -4.35 8.96
CA ASP A 13 6.29 -4.33 9.55
C ASP A 13 5.61 -2.95 9.49
N GLU A 14 4.28 -2.95 9.47
CA GLU A 14 3.44 -1.76 9.37
C GLU A 14 3.73 -0.72 10.46
N HIS A 15 3.93 -1.16 11.70
CA HIS A 15 4.15 -0.27 12.84
C HIS A 15 5.44 0.55 12.75
N GLU A 16 6.38 0.15 11.89
CA GLU A 16 7.61 0.89 11.63
C GLU A 16 7.40 2.08 10.67
N TYR A 17 6.28 2.09 9.95
CA TYR A 17 5.81 3.20 9.11
C TYR A 17 4.88 4.14 9.90
N ALA A 18 5.40 4.65 11.01
CA ALA A 18 4.71 5.62 11.87
C ALA A 18 5.69 6.69 12.35
N ALA A 19 5.18 7.82 12.85
CA ALA A 19 6.01 8.90 13.38
C ALA A 19 6.98 8.43 14.49
N SER A 20 6.57 7.44 15.28
CA SER A 20 7.39 6.80 16.33
C SER A 20 8.18 5.58 15.85
N GLY A 21 7.94 5.11 14.62
CA GLY A 21 8.61 3.93 14.03
C GLY A 21 9.95 4.27 13.40
N LYS A 22 10.67 3.25 12.94
CA LYS A 22 12.01 3.36 12.34
C LYS A 22 12.10 4.38 11.22
N TYR A 23 11.08 4.45 10.35
CA TYR A 23 11.10 5.38 9.22
C TYR A 23 10.51 6.75 9.52
N ARG A 24 9.81 6.93 10.65
CA ARG A 24 9.17 8.20 11.05
C ARG A 24 8.10 8.73 10.10
N TYR A 25 7.72 7.95 9.09
CA TYR A 25 6.77 8.33 8.06
C TYR A 25 5.82 7.17 7.75
N THR A 26 4.57 7.47 7.43
CA THR A 26 3.62 6.48 6.91
C THR A 26 3.90 6.18 5.44
N VAL A 27 3.35 5.06 4.93
CA VAL A 27 3.47 4.74 3.50
C VAL A 27 2.79 5.79 2.62
N GLU A 28 1.69 6.40 3.08
CA GLU A 28 1.04 7.52 2.40
C GLU A 28 1.97 8.72 2.27
N GLU A 29 2.70 9.07 3.33
CA GLU A 29 3.68 10.16 3.28
C GLU A 29 4.82 9.85 2.30
N LEU A 30 5.32 8.62 2.30
CA LEU A 30 6.37 8.17 1.40
C LEU A 30 5.91 8.09 -0.07
N THR A 31 4.60 7.95 -0.31
CA THR A 31 4.02 7.84 -1.66
C THR A 31 3.40 9.13 -2.18
N ARG A 32 3.53 10.25 -1.46
CA ARG A 32 3.10 11.59 -1.89
C ARG A 32 3.54 12.01 -3.30
N PRO A 33 4.75 11.67 -3.80
CA PRO A 33 5.11 11.99 -5.18
C PRO A 33 4.16 11.38 -6.23
N PHE A 34 3.61 10.19 -5.95
CA PHE A 34 2.61 9.55 -6.82
C PHE A 34 1.26 10.25 -6.69
N GLU A 35 0.82 10.56 -5.47
CA GLU A 35 -0.41 11.33 -5.24
C GLU A 35 -0.40 12.64 -6.02
N LEU A 36 0.70 13.40 -5.96
CA LEU A 36 0.88 14.62 -6.74
C LEU A 36 0.78 14.39 -8.26
N THR A 37 1.39 13.29 -8.74
CA THR A 37 1.33 12.92 -10.16
C THR A 37 -0.10 12.59 -10.59
N PHE A 38 -0.85 11.88 -9.75
CA PHE A 38 -2.23 11.49 -10.01
C PHE A 38 -3.19 12.68 -9.95
N GLU A 39 -2.96 13.61 -9.03
CA GLU A 39 -3.66 14.89 -8.98
C GLU A 39 -3.44 15.70 -10.26
N TYR A 40 -2.17 15.80 -10.72
CA TYR A 40 -1.82 16.52 -11.93
C TYR A 40 -2.57 16.02 -13.18
N VAL A 41 -2.73 14.70 -13.32
CA VAL A 41 -3.50 14.09 -14.42
C VAL A 41 -5.00 13.96 -14.14
N LYS A 42 -5.49 14.55 -13.03
CA LYS A 42 -6.90 14.55 -12.62
C LYS A 42 -7.48 13.14 -12.44
N ALA A 43 -6.66 12.21 -11.95
CA ALA A 43 -7.09 10.88 -11.58
C ALA A 43 -7.95 10.89 -10.30
N ASP A 44 -8.78 9.87 -10.13
CA ASP A 44 -9.42 9.58 -8.84
C ASP A 44 -8.51 8.62 -8.06
N TYR A 45 -7.55 9.19 -7.31
CA TYR A 45 -6.59 8.40 -6.55
C TYR A 45 -7.24 7.80 -5.30
N ARG A 46 -7.06 6.50 -5.11
CA ARG A 46 -7.52 5.74 -3.94
C ARG A 46 -6.32 5.38 -3.06
N ARG A 47 -6.56 5.25 -1.76
CA ARG A 47 -5.51 4.87 -0.78
C ARG A 47 -4.76 3.60 -1.23
N PRO A 48 -3.45 3.52 -0.99
CA PRO A 48 -2.66 2.37 -1.42
C PRO A 48 -3.07 1.10 -0.67
N PHE A 49 -2.99 -0.04 -1.34
CA PHE A 49 -2.90 -1.34 -0.70
C PHE A 49 -1.45 -1.59 -0.33
N VAL A 50 -1.19 -2.00 0.91
CA VAL A 50 0.16 -2.33 1.38
C VAL A 50 0.16 -3.67 2.10
N PHE A 51 1.09 -4.54 1.71
CA PHE A 51 1.37 -5.79 2.40
C PHE A 51 2.75 -5.72 3.05
N TYR A 52 2.79 -5.77 4.38
CA TYR A 52 3.99 -5.51 5.19
C TYR A 52 4.72 -6.79 5.63
N GLY A 53 5.96 -6.63 6.07
CA GLY A 53 6.74 -7.67 6.74
C GLY A 53 7.31 -8.76 5.83
N ILE A 54 7.38 -8.55 4.50
CA ILE A 54 7.79 -9.60 3.55
C ILE A 54 9.27 -9.98 3.65
N GLU A 55 10.13 -9.10 4.19
CA GLU A 55 11.56 -9.37 4.35
C GLU A 55 11.82 -10.46 5.41
N LEU A 56 11.06 -10.41 6.51
CA LEU A 56 11.21 -11.33 7.64
C LEU A 56 10.24 -12.51 7.58
N ASN A 57 9.04 -12.31 7.03
CA ASN A 57 8.00 -13.33 6.90
C ASN A 57 7.72 -13.58 5.41
N SER A 58 8.58 -14.36 4.76
CA SER A 58 8.46 -14.72 3.34
C SER A 58 8.00 -16.17 3.13
N SER A 59 7.40 -16.80 4.14
CA SER A 59 6.83 -18.14 3.99
C SER A 59 5.64 -18.13 3.02
N GLU A 60 5.40 -19.25 2.35
CA GLU A 60 4.25 -19.40 1.45
C GLU A 60 2.94 -19.10 2.19
N GLU A 61 2.78 -19.54 3.44
CA GLU A 61 1.59 -19.27 4.25
C GLU A 61 1.38 -17.79 4.55
N TRP A 62 2.46 -17.02 4.71
CA TRP A 62 2.35 -15.57 4.91
C TRP A 62 1.94 -14.88 3.62
N ILE A 63 2.56 -15.26 2.50
CA ILE A 63 2.22 -14.74 1.17
C ILE A 63 0.76 -15.05 0.83
N GLU A 64 0.29 -16.27 1.12
CA GLU A 64 -1.11 -16.67 0.91
C GLU A 64 -2.11 -15.80 1.70
N GLN A 65 -1.73 -15.27 2.86
CA GLN A 65 -2.57 -14.32 3.60
C GLN A 65 -2.75 -12.97 2.88
N SER A 66 -1.84 -12.61 1.96
CA SER A 66 -1.97 -11.41 1.15
C SER A 66 -3.11 -11.52 0.13
N VAL A 67 -3.39 -12.74 -0.37
CA VAL A 67 -4.36 -13.00 -1.44
C VAL A 67 -5.77 -12.51 -1.07
N PRO A 68 -6.41 -12.96 0.03
CA PRO A 68 -7.77 -12.50 0.35
C PRO A 68 -7.82 -11.00 0.64
N ARG A 69 -6.74 -10.41 1.19
CA ARG A 69 -6.66 -8.97 1.47
C ARG A 69 -6.58 -8.16 0.17
N TYR A 70 -5.76 -8.61 -0.77
CA TYR A 70 -5.62 -7.97 -2.07
C TYR A 70 -6.89 -8.11 -2.92
N MET A 71 -7.52 -9.30 -2.92
CA MET A 71 -8.81 -9.50 -3.60
C MET A 71 -9.90 -8.57 -3.05
N LYS A 72 -10.00 -8.45 -1.71
CA LYS A 72 -10.93 -7.50 -1.08
C LYS A 72 -10.66 -6.06 -1.51
N PHE A 73 -9.38 -5.66 -1.57
CA PHE A 73 -9.00 -4.34 -2.06
C PHE A 73 -9.43 -4.12 -3.52
N LEU A 74 -9.23 -5.10 -4.40
CA LEU A 74 -9.65 -5.01 -5.81
C LEU A 74 -11.18 -4.90 -5.95
N ASP A 75 -11.93 -5.66 -5.16
CA ASP A 75 -13.40 -5.58 -5.12
C ASP A 75 -13.87 -4.17 -4.69
N GLU A 76 -13.27 -3.63 -3.63
CA GLU A 76 -13.57 -2.27 -3.14
C GLU A 76 -13.12 -1.19 -4.13
N PHE A 77 -12.00 -1.38 -4.83
CA PHE A 77 -11.49 -0.45 -5.84
C PHE A 77 -12.36 -0.41 -7.11
N SER A 78 -12.93 -1.56 -7.48
CA SER A 78 -13.78 -1.69 -8.67
C SER A 78 -15.11 -0.95 -8.55
N ARG A 79 -15.66 -0.86 -7.33
CA ARG A 79 -16.89 -0.12 -6.98
C ARG A 79 -16.65 1.38 -7.11
#